data_AF-E1YD42-F1
#
_entry.id   AF-E1YD42-F1
#
_cell.length_a   1.000
_cell.length_b   1.000
_cell.length_c   1.000
_cell.angle_alpha   90.00
_cell.angle_beta   90.00
_cell.angle_gamma   90.00
#
_symmetry.space_group_name_H-M   'P 1'
#
loop_
_entity.id
_entity.type
_entity.pdbx_description
1 polymer ?
#
loop_
_entity_poly.entity_id
_entity_poly.type
_entity_poly.pdbx_seq_one_letter_code
_entity_poly.pdbx_strand_id
1 'polypeptide(L)'
;MLDSIDIENKDITADALHTQWKFAKYIVEERNAHYFFNVKVNQPTLFNDISYYFLNSNKEPEVIDISPCDHGRIEIRKIWTTTELNGYLSFPHVGQAFAIEREFINKRTGKVSHDIAYGITSRNKDEADAERILEVNRGYWTIENCCHYILDWNYDEDRSRIKTGYGPENMTRLRKFAIGVVKSKKLAKQTVSQKMRRLSFNVRAVFDYLKMTKRFRPVRLRIVSFWNELLIM
;
A
#
# COMPACT_ATOMS: atom_id res chain seq x y z
N MET A 1 17.43 -2.64 -7.81
CA MET A 1 16.38 -3.53 -7.23
C MET A 1 15.01 -3.33 -7.88
N LEU A 2 14.74 -2.22 -8.58
CA LEU A 2 13.54 -2.08 -9.42
C LEU A 2 13.75 -2.53 -10.87
N ASP A 3 14.98 -2.89 -11.26
CA ASP A 3 15.40 -3.09 -12.65
C ASP A 3 14.68 -4.26 -13.34
N SER A 4 14.17 -5.21 -12.56
CA SER A 4 13.43 -6.38 -13.04
C SER A 4 11.92 -6.18 -13.14
N ILE A 5 11.40 -5.02 -12.74
CA ILE A 5 9.98 -4.73 -12.69
C ILE A 5 9.68 -3.63 -13.69
N ASP A 6 8.75 -3.87 -14.61
CA ASP A 6 8.26 -2.82 -15.51
C ASP A 6 7.43 -1.79 -14.72
N ILE A 7 7.92 -0.56 -14.70
CA ILE A 7 7.32 0.57 -13.97
C ILE A 7 7.12 1.80 -14.85
N GLU A 8 7.27 1.67 -16.17
CA GLU A 8 7.08 2.80 -17.08
C GLU A 8 5.66 3.38 -16.94
N ASN A 9 5.58 4.71 -16.86
CA ASN A 9 4.38 5.50 -16.61
C ASN A 9 3.61 5.17 -15.31
N LYS A 10 4.20 4.39 -14.38
CA LYS A 10 3.56 4.05 -13.10
C LYS A 10 3.88 5.07 -12.02
N ASP A 11 2.97 5.16 -11.05
CA ASP A 11 3.10 6.00 -9.89
C ASP A 11 3.79 5.22 -8.75
N ILE A 12 4.94 5.71 -8.30
CA ILE A 12 5.77 5.12 -7.26
C ILE A 12 5.59 5.92 -5.97
N THR A 13 4.97 5.29 -4.98
CA THR A 13 4.88 5.81 -3.62
C THR A 13 5.99 5.21 -2.77
N ALA A 14 6.63 6.01 -1.92
CA ALA A 14 7.64 5.52 -0.98
C ALA A 14 7.54 6.24 0.36
N ASP A 15 8.03 5.60 1.43
CA ASP A 15 8.15 6.25 2.72
C ASP A 15 9.16 7.42 2.64
N ALA A 16 9.03 8.35 3.59
CA ALA A 16 9.84 9.56 3.66
C ALA A 16 11.35 9.28 3.66
N LEU A 17 11.81 8.15 4.22
CA LEU A 17 13.23 7.75 4.17
C LEU A 17 13.77 7.57 2.74
N HIS A 18 12.89 7.30 1.79
CA HIS A 18 13.19 7.14 0.37
C HIS A 18 12.91 8.40 -0.46
N THR A 19 12.47 9.50 0.16
CA THR A 19 12.42 10.84 -0.46
C THR A 19 13.84 11.36 -0.66
N GLN A 20 14.55 10.77 -1.62
CA GLN A 20 15.96 11.00 -1.89
C GLN A 20 16.14 11.47 -3.33
N TRP A 21 17.03 12.46 -3.49
CA TRP A 21 17.33 13.07 -4.77
C TRP A 21 17.68 12.05 -5.86
N LYS A 22 18.62 11.14 -5.57
CA LYS A 22 19.07 10.12 -6.53
C LYS A 22 17.94 9.18 -6.94
N PHE A 23 17.04 8.87 -6.01
CA PHE A 23 15.92 7.97 -6.27
C PHE A 23 14.85 8.64 -7.14
N ALA A 24 14.54 9.91 -6.87
CA ALA A 24 13.64 10.70 -7.71
C ALA A 24 14.13 10.78 -9.17
N LYS A 25 15.43 11.05 -9.36
CA LYS A 25 16.05 11.07 -10.70
C LYS A 25 15.97 9.70 -11.38
N TYR A 26 16.37 8.64 -10.69
CA TYR A 26 16.29 7.29 -11.24
C TYR A 26 14.87 6.94 -11.71
N ILE A 27 13.84 7.24 -10.90
CA ILE A 27 12.44 6.97 -11.24
C ILE A 27 12.02 7.70 -12.52
N VAL A 28 12.32 9.00 -12.61
CA VAL A 28 11.83 9.84 -13.72
C VAL A 28 12.71 9.71 -14.96
N GLU A 29 14.02 9.85 -14.81
CA GLU A 29 14.99 9.94 -15.91
C GLU A 29 15.34 8.57 -16.51
N GLU A 30 15.52 7.55 -15.66
CA GLU A 30 15.99 6.23 -16.12
C GLU A 30 14.83 5.23 -16.32
N ARG A 31 13.73 5.41 -15.59
CA ARG A 31 12.62 4.44 -15.56
C ARG A 31 11.32 4.95 -16.16
N ASN A 32 11.27 6.19 -16.64
CA ASN A 32 10.08 6.85 -17.19
C ASN A 32 8.84 6.68 -16.29
N ALA A 33 9.04 6.73 -14.98
CA ALA A 33 8.00 6.56 -13.98
C ALA A 33 7.79 7.87 -13.22
N HIS A 34 6.76 7.91 -12.38
CA HIS A 34 6.43 9.10 -11.59
C HIS A 34 6.49 8.78 -10.11
N TYR A 35 6.77 9.77 -9.28
CA TYR A 35 6.81 9.59 -7.84
C TYR A 35 5.71 10.37 -7.14
N PHE A 36 5.29 9.85 -5.99
CA PHE A 36 4.48 10.54 -4.98
C PHE A 36 5.15 10.33 -3.64
N PHE A 37 5.87 11.34 -3.17
CA PHE A 37 6.70 11.25 -1.98
C PHE A 37 6.11 12.05 -0.84
N ASN A 38 6.04 11.41 0.32
CA ASN A 38 5.75 12.10 1.57
C ASN A 38 7.05 12.76 2.07
N VAL A 39 6.95 14.04 2.41
CA VAL A 39 8.07 14.82 2.94
C VAL A 39 7.90 14.88 4.46
N LYS A 40 8.91 14.41 5.19
CA LYS A 40 9.00 14.51 6.65
C LYS A 40 10.26 15.26 7.05
N VAL A 41 10.52 15.32 8.36
CA VAL A 41 11.64 16.03 8.98
C VAL A 41 13.02 15.56 8.51
N ASN A 42 13.14 14.39 7.89
CA ASN A 42 14.39 13.91 7.30
C ASN A 42 14.84 14.70 6.05
N GLN A 43 13.95 15.53 5.47
CA GLN A 43 14.27 16.54 4.45
C GLN A 43 13.86 17.93 4.97
N PRO A 44 14.61 18.50 5.94
CA PRO A 44 14.13 19.62 6.75
C PRO A 44 13.86 20.88 5.94
N THR A 45 14.71 21.22 4.97
CA THR A 45 14.52 22.39 4.11
C THR A 45 13.26 22.25 3.26
N LEU A 46 13.12 21.13 2.53
CA LEU A 46 11.94 20.83 1.71
C LEU A 46 10.66 20.82 2.54
N PHE A 47 10.70 20.22 3.74
CA PHE A 47 9.58 20.20 4.67
C PHE A 47 9.19 21.61 5.12
N ASN A 48 10.16 22.44 5.51
CA ASN A 48 9.93 23.80 5.98
C ASN A 48 9.36 24.68 4.86
N ASP A 49 9.90 24.57 3.65
CA ASP A 49 9.43 25.34 2.49
C ASP A 49 7.96 25.03 2.15
N ILE A 50 7.62 23.74 2.08
CA ILE A 50 6.25 23.29 1.77
C ILE A 50 5.30 23.65 2.91
N SER A 51 5.67 23.35 4.16
CA SER A 51 4.82 23.65 5.31
C SER A 51 4.59 25.14 5.48
N TYR A 52 5.63 25.96 5.30
CA TYR A 52 5.49 27.41 5.35
C TYR A 52 4.49 27.93 4.31
N TYR A 53 4.57 27.44 3.06
CA TYR A 53 3.63 27.83 2.02
C TYR A 53 2.18 27.52 2.41
N PHE A 54 1.91 26.27 2.80
CA PHE A 54 0.54 25.85 3.10
C PHE A 54 -0.01 26.45 4.40
N LEU A 55 0.82 26.67 5.42
CA LEU A 55 0.41 27.32 6.67
C LEU A 55 0.07 28.81 6.51
N ASN A 56 0.66 29.49 5.51
CA ASN A 56 0.40 30.90 5.24
C ASN A 56 -0.55 31.12 4.04
N SER A 57 -1.06 30.04 3.45
CA SER A 57 -2.01 30.08 2.35
C SER A 57 -3.44 30.19 2.87
N ASN A 58 -4.22 31.14 2.34
CA ASN A 58 -5.66 31.25 2.62
C ASN A 58 -6.52 30.46 1.60
N LYS A 59 -5.93 29.49 0.88
CA LYS A 59 -6.65 28.66 -0.09
C LYS A 59 -7.56 27.67 0.64
N GLU A 60 -8.79 27.55 0.17
CA GLU A 60 -9.68 26.45 0.55
C GLU A 60 -9.17 25.11 0.01
N PRO A 61 -9.47 23.98 0.66
CA PRO A 61 -9.09 22.67 0.16
C PRO A 61 -9.75 22.41 -1.20
N GLU A 62 -8.99 21.82 -2.12
CA GLU A 62 -9.50 21.49 -3.45
C GLU A 62 -10.46 20.29 -3.39
N VAL A 63 -10.18 19.34 -2.49
CA VAL A 63 -11.05 18.17 -2.27
C VAL A 63 -11.18 17.91 -0.77
N ILE A 64 -12.40 17.58 -0.35
CA ILE A 64 -12.74 17.11 0.99
C ILE A 64 -13.40 15.74 0.87
N ASP A 65 -12.82 14.76 1.53
CA ASP A 65 -13.24 13.37 1.48
C ASP A 65 -13.55 12.86 2.89
N ILE A 66 -14.79 12.43 3.07
CA ILE A 66 -15.32 12.01 4.37
C ILE A 66 -15.59 10.51 4.30
N SER A 67 -14.75 9.73 5.00
CA SER A 67 -14.95 8.29 5.10
C SER A 67 -16.17 7.97 5.96
N PRO A 68 -16.96 6.94 5.59
CA PRO A 68 -17.99 6.40 6.46
C PRO A 68 -17.35 5.89 7.76
N CYS A 69 -18.15 5.89 8.84
CA CYS A 69 -17.68 5.50 10.16
C CYS A 69 -17.17 4.05 10.16
N ASP A 70 -15.90 3.86 10.51
CA ASP A 70 -15.28 2.55 10.67
C ASP A 70 -14.63 2.46 12.06
N HIS A 71 -14.80 1.32 12.74
CA HIS A 71 -14.33 1.09 14.12
C HIS A 71 -14.66 2.23 15.12
N GLY A 72 -15.79 2.94 14.92
CA GLY A 72 -16.23 4.05 15.76
C GLY A 72 -15.51 5.39 15.51
N ARG A 73 -14.80 5.52 14.39
CA ARG A 73 -14.08 6.72 13.97
C ARG A 73 -14.64 7.23 12.65
N ILE A 74 -14.84 8.55 12.57
CA ILE A 74 -15.01 9.24 11.29
C ILE A 74 -13.63 9.78 10.91
N GLU A 75 -13.25 9.60 9.67
CA GLU A 75 -12.03 10.18 9.10
C GLU A 75 -12.43 11.17 8.01
N ILE A 76 -11.89 12.38 8.13
CA ILE A 76 -12.03 13.44 7.13
C ILE A 76 -10.63 13.71 6.59
N ARG A 77 -10.48 13.71 5.27
CA ARG A 77 -9.25 14.13 4.60
C ARG A 77 -9.53 15.36 3.75
N LYS A 78 -8.64 16.33 3.83
CA LYS A 78 -8.67 17.54 3.00
C LYS A 78 -7.33 17.65 2.29
N ILE A 79 -7.34 18.06 1.04
CA ILE A 79 -6.12 18.20 0.25
C ILE A 79 -6.03 19.58 -0.40
N TRP A 80 -4.81 20.11 -0.40
CA TRP A 80 -4.39 21.31 -1.12
C TRP A 80 -3.21 20.96 -2.01
N THR A 81 -3.18 21.49 -3.23
CA THR A 81 -2.06 21.36 -4.15
C THR A 81 -1.52 22.72 -4.57
N THR A 82 -0.27 22.75 -5.00
CA THR A 82 0.34 23.95 -5.59
C THR A 82 1.41 23.59 -6.61
N THR A 83 1.48 24.37 -7.67
CA THR A 83 2.59 24.39 -8.65
C THR A 83 3.52 25.59 -8.43
N GLU A 84 3.15 26.54 -7.57
CA GLU A 84 3.89 27.79 -7.35
C GLU A 84 5.28 27.52 -6.75
N LEU A 85 5.44 26.38 -6.06
CA LEU A 85 6.69 25.97 -5.45
C LEU A 85 7.64 25.25 -6.42
N ASN A 86 7.21 24.84 -7.61
CA ASN A 86 8.00 23.96 -8.48
C ASN A 86 9.36 24.56 -8.88
N GLY A 87 9.41 25.86 -9.13
CA GLY A 87 10.66 26.57 -9.49
C GLY A 87 11.55 26.93 -8.29
N TYR A 88 11.01 26.84 -7.07
CA TYR A 88 11.69 27.22 -5.84
C TYR A 88 12.26 25.99 -5.11
N LEU A 89 11.53 24.88 -5.08
CA LEU A 89 11.97 23.67 -4.40
C LEU A 89 13.18 23.07 -5.11
N SER A 90 14.28 22.95 -4.38
CA SER A 90 15.47 22.22 -4.82
C SER A 90 15.24 20.72 -4.69
N PHE A 91 14.35 20.16 -5.50
CA PHE A 91 14.11 18.72 -5.60
C PHE A 91 13.86 18.33 -7.06
N PRO A 92 14.33 17.16 -7.54
CA PRO A 92 14.22 16.80 -8.95
C PRO A 92 12.78 16.64 -9.43
N HIS A 93 12.46 17.22 -10.59
CA HIS A 93 11.23 16.97 -11.35
C HIS A 93 9.95 17.23 -10.56
N VAL A 94 9.92 18.22 -9.68
CA VAL A 94 8.68 18.55 -8.94
C VAL A 94 7.64 19.11 -9.91
N GLY A 95 6.57 18.35 -10.11
CA GLY A 95 5.41 18.76 -10.87
C GLY A 95 4.37 19.46 -10.00
N GLN A 96 4.21 19.03 -8.74
CA GLN A 96 3.33 19.66 -7.74
C GLN A 96 3.81 19.38 -6.31
N ALA A 97 3.53 20.30 -5.40
CA ALA A 97 3.57 20.08 -3.96
C ALA A 97 2.15 20.00 -3.39
N PHE A 98 1.95 19.25 -2.31
CA PHE A 98 0.64 19.07 -1.69
C PHE A 98 0.71 19.00 -0.16
N ALA A 99 -0.41 19.35 0.47
CA ALA A 99 -0.69 19.13 1.88
C ALA A 99 -1.98 18.32 2.02
N ILE A 100 -1.97 17.33 2.91
CA ILE A 100 -3.14 16.52 3.25
C ILE A 100 -3.37 16.65 4.75
N GLU A 101 -4.46 17.30 5.12
CA GLU A 101 -4.95 17.32 6.49
C GLU A 101 -5.82 16.09 6.74
N ARG A 102 -5.64 15.46 7.89
CA ARG A 102 -6.38 14.31 8.37
C ARG A 102 -6.99 14.64 9.72
N GLU A 103 -8.30 14.58 9.78
CA GLU A 103 -9.06 14.74 11.01
C GLU A 103 -9.74 13.42 11.37
N PHE A 104 -9.53 12.97 12.61
CA PHE A 104 -10.21 11.80 13.15
C PHE A 104 -11.11 12.20 14.30
N ILE A 105 -12.39 11.86 14.18
CA ILE A 105 -13.39 12.10 15.21
C ILE A 105 -13.77 10.75 15.83
N ASN A 106 -13.47 10.59 17.12
CA ASN A 106 -13.95 9.45 17.89
C ASN A 106 -15.42 9.65 18.27
N LYS A 107 -16.34 8.86 17.71
CA LYS A 107 -17.78 9.04 17.98
C LYS A 107 -18.17 8.83 19.45
N ARG A 108 -17.45 7.98 20.18
CA ARG A 108 -17.78 7.65 21.57
C ARG A 108 -17.35 8.76 22.53
N THR A 109 -16.19 9.36 22.29
CA THR A 109 -15.61 10.33 23.21
C THR A 109 -15.69 11.78 22.71
N GLY A 110 -16.08 11.99 21.45
CA GLY A 110 -16.04 13.30 20.79
C GLY A 110 -14.62 13.84 20.57
N LYS A 111 -13.59 13.05 20.84
CA LYS A 111 -12.19 13.51 20.74
C LYS A 111 -11.82 13.63 19.27
N VAL A 112 -11.32 14.81 18.90
CA VAL A 112 -10.80 15.12 17.58
C VAL A 112 -9.28 15.09 17.62
N SER A 113 -8.65 14.47 16.62
CA SER A 113 -7.21 14.57 16.39
C SER A 113 -6.94 15.03 14.96
N HIS A 114 -5.98 15.94 14.82
CA HIS A 114 -5.58 16.52 13.55
C HIS A 114 -4.13 16.15 13.26
N ASP A 115 -3.84 15.82 12.00
CA ASP A 115 -2.50 15.57 11.51
C ASP A 115 -2.37 16.08 10.08
N ILE A 116 -1.24 16.71 9.74
CA ILE A 116 -0.99 17.26 8.41
C ILE A 116 0.24 16.57 7.83
N ALA A 117 0.07 15.97 6.65
CA ALA A 117 1.15 15.40 5.87
C ALA A 117 1.46 16.29 4.67
N TYR A 118 2.74 16.53 4.42
CA TYR A 118 3.22 17.25 3.24
C TYR A 118 3.86 16.29 2.24
N GLY A 119 3.82 16.63 0.97
CA GLY A 119 4.42 15.82 -0.07
C GLY A 119 4.66 16.54 -1.38
N ILE A 120 5.33 15.84 -2.29
CA ILE A 120 5.62 16.29 -3.65
C ILE A 120 5.39 15.15 -4.64
N THR A 121 5.07 15.50 -5.87
CA THR A 121 4.94 14.55 -6.98
C THR A 121 5.61 15.10 -8.23
N SER A 122 6.10 14.20 -9.08
CA SER A 122 6.57 14.56 -10.43
C SER A 122 5.45 14.70 -11.47
N ARG A 123 4.20 14.37 -11.10
CA ARG A 123 3.04 14.59 -11.96
C ARG A 123 2.65 16.06 -11.95
N ASN A 124 2.36 16.59 -13.12
CA ASN A 124 1.78 17.93 -13.25
C ASN A 124 0.28 17.91 -12.95
N LYS A 125 -0.32 19.09 -12.79
CA LYS A 125 -1.73 19.24 -12.41
C LYS A 125 -2.71 18.58 -13.39
N ASP A 126 -2.37 18.57 -14.67
CA ASP A 126 -3.19 17.93 -15.72
C ASP A 126 -3.12 16.39 -15.67
N GLU A 127 -2.07 15.83 -15.08
CA GLU A 127 -1.87 14.37 -15.00
C GLU A 127 -2.33 13.77 -13.67
N ALA A 128 -2.23 14.56 -12.60
CA ALA A 128 -2.67 14.19 -11.25
C ALA A 128 -3.33 15.40 -10.59
N ASP A 129 -4.65 15.43 -10.61
CA ASP A 129 -5.43 16.38 -9.84
C ASP A 129 -5.40 16.03 -8.33
N ALA A 130 -6.01 16.91 -7.53
CA ALA A 130 -6.06 16.76 -6.08
C ALA A 130 -6.77 15.45 -5.66
N GLU A 131 -7.81 15.03 -6.38
CA GLU A 131 -8.52 13.78 -6.08
C GLU A 131 -7.60 12.57 -6.28
N ARG A 132 -6.89 12.50 -7.41
CA ARG A 132 -5.93 11.43 -7.69
C ARG A 132 -4.78 11.39 -6.71
N ILE A 133 -4.21 12.54 -6.32
CA ILE A 133 -3.16 12.58 -5.30
C ILE A 133 -3.67 12.00 -3.97
N LEU A 134 -4.90 12.34 -3.58
CA LEU A 134 -5.51 11.85 -2.36
C LEU A 134 -5.78 10.33 -2.42
N GLU A 135 -6.22 9.81 -3.56
CA GLU A 135 -6.39 8.37 -3.79
C GLU A 135 -5.06 7.61 -3.69
N VAL A 136 -4.00 8.12 -4.33
CA VAL A 136 -2.66 7.52 -4.27
C VAL A 136 -2.15 7.52 -2.83
N ASN A 137 -2.35 8.62 -2.08
CA ASN A 137 -1.97 8.69 -0.67
C ASN A 137 -2.74 7.67 0.19
N ARG A 138 -4.05 7.53 -0.01
CA ARG A 138 -4.87 6.50 0.67
C ARG A 138 -4.41 5.09 0.35
N GLY A 139 -4.08 4.82 -0.91
CA GLY A 139 -3.57 3.53 -1.37
C GLY A 139 -2.27 3.16 -0.66
N TYR A 140 -1.35 4.11 -0.55
CA TYR A 140 -0.09 3.94 0.19
C TYR A 140 -0.32 3.51 1.64
N TRP A 141 -1.17 4.23 2.39
CA TRP A 141 -1.53 3.86 3.77
C TRP A 141 -2.20 2.50 3.88
N THR A 142 -3.00 2.14 2.88
CA THR A 142 -3.63 0.82 2.83
C THR A 142 -2.56 -0.27 2.75
N ILE A 143 -1.49 -0.09 1.97
CA ILE A 143 -0.39 -1.06 1.88
C ILE A 143 0.32 -1.19 3.23
N GLU A 144 0.64 -0.06 3.87
CA GLU A 144 1.29 -0.04 5.18
C GLU A 144 0.46 -0.77 6.25
N ASN A 145 -0.81 -0.40 6.39
CA ASN A 145 -1.74 -1.02 7.34
C ASN A 145 -2.06 -2.49 6.99
N CYS A 146 -2.12 -2.85 5.70
CA CYS A 146 -2.47 -4.20 5.30
C CYS A 146 -1.29 -5.17 5.39
N CYS A 147 -0.06 -4.73 5.16
CA CYS A 147 1.09 -5.63 5.06
C CYS A 147 1.98 -5.53 6.30
N HIS A 148 2.46 -4.33 6.62
CA HIS A 148 3.43 -4.15 7.71
C HIS A 148 2.80 -4.43 9.06
N TYR A 149 1.66 -3.80 9.36
CA TYR A 149 0.96 -4.05 10.62
C TYR A 149 0.61 -5.54 10.83
N ILE A 150 0.25 -6.26 9.77
CA ILE A 150 -0.08 -7.70 9.88
C ILE A 150 1.17 -8.53 10.17
N LEU A 151 2.32 -8.17 9.58
CA LEU A 151 3.60 -8.82 9.85
C LEU A 151 4.02 -8.58 11.31
N ASP A 152 4.00 -7.32 11.74
CA ASP A 152 4.45 -6.95 13.09
C ASP A 152 3.51 -7.55 14.15
N TRP A 153 2.19 -7.44 13.95
CA TRP A 153 1.21 -7.89 14.93
C TRP A 153 1.08 -9.43 15.00
N ASN A 154 1.08 -10.12 13.85
CA ASN A 154 0.82 -11.58 13.84
C ASN A 154 2.09 -12.42 13.86
N TYR A 155 3.20 -11.91 13.32
CA TYR A 155 4.46 -12.64 13.25
C TYR A 155 5.54 -12.10 14.17
N ASP A 156 5.28 -10.98 14.86
CA ASP A 156 6.23 -10.35 15.77
C ASP A 156 7.59 -10.10 15.08
N GLU A 157 7.51 -9.64 13.83
CA GLU A 157 8.68 -9.55 12.94
C GLU A 157 9.75 -8.62 13.52
N ASP A 158 9.36 -7.47 14.07
CA ASP A 158 10.25 -6.51 14.72
C ASP A 158 11.03 -7.10 15.91
N ARG A 159 10.44 -8.04 16.65
CA ARG A 159 11.11 -8.69 17.80
C ARG A 159 11.83 -9.98 17.40
N SER A 160 11.85 -10.34 16.11
CA SER A 160 12.49 -11.55 15.64
C SER A 160 14.01 -11.47 15.81
N ARG A 161 14.59 -12.44 16.53
CA ARG A 161 16.05 -12.50 16.78
C ARG A 161 16.85 -13.18 15.66
N ILE A 162 16.19 -13.59 14.58
CA ILE A 162 16.81 -14.25 13.44
C ILE A 162 17.65 -13.19 12.70
N LYS A 163 18.98 -13.34 12.71
CA LYS A 163 19.92 -12.34 12.17
C LYS A 163 21.08 -12.93 11.35
N THR A 164 21.14 -14.26 11.19
CA THR A 164 22.30 -14.94 10.60
C THR A 164 22.03 -15.34 9.15
N GLY A 165 22.99 -15.08 8.25
CA GLY A 165 22.95 -15.48 6.84
C GLY A 165 21.68 -15.00 6.12
N TYR A 166 21.08 -15.86 5.30
CA TYR A 166 19.82 -15.58 4.60
C TYR A 166 18.57 -15.77 5.47
N GLY A 167 18.72 -16.05 6.77
CA GLY A 167 17.61 -16.30 7.68
C GLY A 167 16.56 -15.18 7.73
N PRO A 168 16.95 -13.90 7.92
CA PRO A 168 16.00 -12.79 7.96
C PRO A 168 15.18 -12.68 6.66
N GLU A 169 15.86 -12.66 5.52
CA GLU A 169 15.24 -12.51 4.20
C GLU A 169 14.28 -13.66 3.86
N ASN A 170 14.70 -14.91 4.12
CA ASN A 170 13.87 -16.09 3.88
C ASN A 170 12.63 -16.08 4.77
N MET A 171 12.77 -15.70 6.05
CA MET A 171 11.63 -15.63 6.96
C MET A 171 10.64 -14.55 6.54
N THR A 172 11.10 -13.36 6.17
CA THR A 172 10.21 -12.30 5.66
C THR A 172 9.48 -12.75 4.40
N ARG A 173 10.16 -13.43 3.46
CA ARG A 173 9.51 -13.99 2.25
C ARG A 173 8.42 -15.00 2.60
N LEU A 174 8.70 -15.95 3.50
CA LEU A 174 7.74 -16.97 3.91
C LEU A 174 6.52 -16.37 4.64
N ARG A 175 6.74 -15.39 5.53
CA ARG A 175 5.65 -14.69 6.23
C ARG A 175 4.77 -13.92 5.24
N LYS A 176 5.37 -13.16 4.33
CA LYS A 176 4.65 -12.44 3.27
C LYS A 176 3.87 -13.40 2.37
N PHE A 177 4.46 -14.53 1.99
CA PHE A 177 3.77 -15.58 1.23
C PHE A 177 2.55 -16.12 1.98
N ALA A 178 2.70 -16.45 3.27
CA ALA A 178 1.59 -16.94 4.08
C ALA A 178 0.45 -15.93 4.20
N ILE A 179 0.77 -14.63 4.39
CA ILE A 179 -0.23 -13.55 4.38
C ILE A 179 -0.93 -13.48 3.03
N GLY A 180 -0.17 -13.53 1.93
CA GLY A 180 -0.72 -13.54 0.57
C GLY A 180 -1.70 -14.69 0.35
N VAL A 181 -1.34 -15.90 0.79
CA VAL A 181 -2.22 -17.09 0.76
C VAL A 181 -3.49 -16.87 1.57
N VAL A 182 -3.38 -16.35 2.80
CA VAL A 182 -4.54 -16.09 3.67
C VAL A 182 -5.48 -15.02 3.07
N LYS A 183 -4.93 -14.01 2.39
CA LYS A 183 -5.70 -12.96 1.72
C LYS A 183 -6.27 -13.37 0.37
N SER A 184 -5.66 -14.36 -0.30
CA SER A 184 -6.08 -14.83 -1.63
C SER A 184 -7.52 -15.33 -1.69
N LYS A 185 -8.10 -15.72 -0.54
CA LYS A 185 -9.50 -16.13 -0.42
C LYS A 185 -10.27 -15.06 0.33
N LYS A 186 -11.37 -14.57 -0.26
CA LYS A 186 -12.27 -13.58 0.37
C LYS A 186 -12.58 -14.00 1.81
N LEU A 187 -12.11 -13.21 2.77
CA LEU A 187 -12.35 -13.39 4.19
C LEU A 187 -13.70 -12.76 4.55
N ALA A 188 -14.80 -13.36 4.09
CA ALA A 188 -16.11 -12.71 4.14
C ALA A 188 -16.60 -12.32 5.55
N LYS A 189 -15.96 -12.82 6.63
CA LYS A 189 -16.33 -12.54 8.04
C LYS A 189 -15.17 -12.62 9.05
N GLN A 190 -13.91 -12.64 8.62
CA GLN A 190 -12.78 -12.88 9.53
C GLN A 190 -11.60 -11.96 9.24
N THR A 191 -10.93 -11.47 10.28
CA THR A 191 -9.64 -10.78 10.12
C THR A 191 -8.54 -11.77 9.75
N VAL A 192 -7.44 -11.28 9.18
CA VAL A 192 -6.25 -12.11 8.89
C VAL A 192 -5.75 -12.79 10.16
N SER A 193 -5.71 -12.07 11.29
CA SER A 193 -5.32 -12.62 12.60
C SER A 193 -6.21 -13.77 13.06
N GLN A 194 -7.53 -13.62 12.95
CA GLN A 194 -8.48 -14.68 13.29
C GLN A 194 -8.30 -15.91 12.39
N LYS A 195 -8.08 -15.68 11.09
CA LYS A 195 -7.88 -16.76 10.13
C LYS A 195 -6.57 -17.50 10.39
N MET A 196 -5.48 -16.76 10.61
CA MET A 196 -4.19 -17.34 10.98
C MET A 196 -4.32 -18.18 12.25
N ARG A 197 -4.93 -17.66 13.33
CA ARG A 197 -5.12 -18.41 14.58
C ARG A 197 -5.89 -19.73 14.37
N ARG A 198 -6.87 -19.76 13.46
CA ARG A 198 -7.61 -20.99 13.11
C ARG A 198 -6.77 -22.00 12.33
N LEU A 199 -5.87 -21.53 11.47
CA LEU A 199 -5.03 -22.37 10.63
C LEU A 199 -3.76 -22.83 11.38
N SER A 200 -3.27 -22.03 12.31
CA SER A 200 -2.10 -22.31 13.13
C SER A 200 -2.25 -23.64 13.85
N PHE A 201 -1.22 -24.49 13.74
CA PHE A 201 -1.14 -25.81 14.36
C PHE A 201 -2.27 -26.78 13.97
N ASN A 202 -3.01 -26.50 12.90
CA ASN A 202 -4.04 -27.41 12.37
C ASN A 202 -3.77 -27.74 10.90
N VAL A 203 -2.93 -28.76 10.69
CA VAL A 203 -2.50 -29.23 9.37
C VAL A 203 -3.71 -29.52 8.49
N ARG A 204 -4.73 -30.22 8.99
CA ARG A 204 -5.92 -30.56 8.20
C ARG A 204 -6.66 -29.31 7.72
N ALA A 205 -6.86 -28.34 8.60
CA ALA A 205 -7.51 -27.08 8.24
C ALA A 205 -6.71 -26.28 7.21
N VAL A 206 -5.38 -26.30 7.26
CA VAL A 206 -4.51 -25.69 6.24
C VAL A 206 -4.68 -26.39 4.89
N PHE A 207 -4.62 -27.72 4.86
CA PHE A 207 -4.78 -28.47 3.61
C PHE A 207 -6.18 -28.31 3.01
N ASP A 208 -7.22 -28.31 3.83
CA ASP A 208 -8.59 -28.01 3.38
C ASP A 208 -8.70 -26.57 2.85
N TYR A 209 -8.09 -25.63 3.57
CA TYR A 209 -8.04 -24.24 3.15
C TYR A 209 -7.29 -24.07 1.84
N LEU A 210 -6.24 -24.83 1.57
CA LEU A 210 -5.52 -24.84 0.29
C LEU A 210 -6.18 -25.71 -0.78
N LYS A 211 -7.31 -26.37 -0.47
CA LYS A 211 -7.99 -27.36 -1.35
C LYS A 211 -7.09 -28.55 -1.73
N MET A 212 -6.17 -28.92 -0.86
CA MET A 212 -5.21 -30.03 -1.07
C MET A 212 -5.70 -31.38 -0.51
N THR A 213 -6.88 -31.44 0.11
CA THR A 213 -7.46 -32.70 0.60
C THR A 213 -8.24 -33.44 -0.49
N LYS A 214 -8.41 -34.76 -0.31
CA LYS A 214 -9.12 -35.65 -1.27
C LYS A 214 -10.54 -35.17 -1.61
N ARG A 215 -11.17 -34.37 -0.73
CA ARG A 215 -12.51 -33.78 -0.92
C ARG A 215 -12.59 -32.79 -2.08
N PHE A 216 -11.46 -32.25 -2.52
CA PHE A 216 -11.36 -31.25 -3.60
C PHE A 216 -10.59 -31.74 -4.82
N ARG A 217 -10.18 -33.02 -4.85
CA ARG A 217 -9.67 -33.63 -6.08
C ARG A 217 -10.84 -33.73 -7.06
N PRO A 218 -10.75 -33.20 -8.29
CA PRO A 218 -11.77 -33.47 -9.29
C PRO A 218 -11.91 -34.98 -9.41
N VAL A 219 -13.14 -35.48 -9.24
CA VAL A 219 -13.44 -36.88 -9.55
C VAL A 219 -12.96 -37.07 -10.98
N ARG A 220 -11.96 -37.93 -11.16
CA ARG A 220 -11.52 -38.35 -12.49
C ARG A 220 -12.76 -38.93 -13.13
N LEU A 221 -13.42 -38.19 -14.01
CA LEU A 221 -14.46 -38.74 -14.87
C LEU A 221 -13.78 -39.91 -15.56
N ARG A 222 -14.16 -41.14 -15.20
CA ARG A 222 -13.85 -42.31 -16.00
C ARG A 222 -14.54 -42.03 -17.33
N ILE A 223 -13.78 -41.55 -18.30
CA ILE A 223 -14.16 -41.68 -19.70
C ILE A 223 -14.25 -43.19 -19.91
N VAL A 224 -15.46 -43.72 -19.87
CA VAL A 224 -15.75 -45.06 -20.34
C VAL A 224 -15.39 -45.03 -21.82
N SER A 225 -14.36 -45.77 -22.18
CA SER A 225 -13.89 -45.97 -23.54
C SER A 225 -15.02 -46.55 -24.40
N PHE A 226 -15.68 -45.70 -25.18
CA PHE A 226 -16.59 -46.07 -26.25
C PHE A 226 -15.88 -45.83 -27.59
N TRP A 227 -14.90 -46.67 -27.88
CA TRP A 227 -14.29 -46.80 -29.20
C TRP A 227 -13.94 -48.28 -29.37
N ASN A 228 -14.91 -49.08 -29.80
CA ASN A 228 -14.62 -50.41 -30.33
C ASN A 228 -15.73 -50.94 -31.22
N GLU A 229 -16.14 -50.21 -32.27
CA GLU A 229 -17.06 -50.75 -33.28
C GLU A 229 -17.02 -50.00 -34.63
N LEU A 230 -15.84 -49.83 -35.24
CA LEU A 230 -15.75 -49.39 -36.64
C LEU A 230 -14.50 -49.90 -37.37
N LEU A 231 -14.17 -51.17 -37.13
CA LEU A 231 -13.20 -51.90 -37.94
C LEU A 231 -13.52 -53.40 -37.88
N ILE A 232 -14.51 -53.81 -38.67
CA ILE A 232 -14.63 -55.06 -39.42
C ILE A 232 -15.98 -54.99 -40.16
N MET A 233 -15.89 -54.92 -41.50
CA MET A 233 -16.93 -55.18 -42.51
C MET A 233 -18.17 -54.28 -42.58
#